data_AF-A0A497LE74-F1
#
_entry.id   AF-A0A497LE74-F1
#
_cell.length_a   1.000
_cell.length_b   1.000
_cell.length_c   1.000
_cell.angle_alpha   90.00
_cell.angle_beta   90.00
_cell.angle_gamma   90.00
#
_symmetry.space_group_name_H-M   'P 1'
#
loop_
_entity.id
_entity.type
_entity.pdbx_description
1 polymer ?
#
loop_
_entity_poly.entity_id
_entity_poly.type
_entity_poly.pdbx_seq_one_letter_code
_entity_poly.pdbx_strand_id
1 'polypeptide(L)'
;MGGIKVYISDELEGKFRETAMKLYGYGRGSLSIASEKAFTAWLSQMSKVMEAVNSVDDPVEAIYGMLSHVKKTGVELQHEVRRLRAARIGRYRKAASSRL
;
A
#
# COMPACT_ATOMS: atom_id res chain seq x y z
N MET A 1 -5.13 32.81 -8.12
CA MET A 1 -4.88 31.44 -7.60
C MET A 1 -5.85 31.18 -6.46
N GLY A 2 -6.37 29.97 -6.37
CA GLY A 2 -7.14 29.53 -5.19
C GLY A 2 -6.21 29.23 -4.02
N GLY A 3 -6.75 29.27 -2.80
CA GLY A 3 -6.03 28.91 -1.59
C GLY A 3 -6.90 28.04 -0.70
N ILE A 4 -6.28 27.06 -0.04
CA ILE A 4 -6.91 26.23 0.97
C ILE A 4 -6.20 26.43 2.31
N LYS A 5 -6.97 26.45 3.40
CA LYS A 5 -6.39 26.43 4.75
C LYS A 5 -6.25 24.98 5.18
N VAL A 6 -5.02 24.57 5.46
CA VAL A 6 -4.69 23.20 5.90
C VAL A 6 -4.11 23.27 7.30
N TYR A 7 -4.55 22.36 8.16
CA TYR A 7 -4.01 22.19 9.50
C TYR A 7 -3.23 20.88 9.54
N ILE A 8 -1.98 20.95 9.96
CA ILE A 8 -1.06 19.81 10.14
C ILE A 8 -0.36 19.97 11.48
N SER A 9 0.35 18.95 11.94
CA SER A 9 1.16 19.07 13.16
C SER A 9 2.30 20.07 12.97
N ASP A 10 2.64 20.78 14.04
CA ASP A 10 3.73 21.77 14.05
C ASP A 10 5.07 21.14 13.61
N GLU A 11 5.32 19.89 14.01
CA GLU A 11 6.51 19.15 13.61
C GLU A 11 6.59 18.97 12.09
N LEU A 12 5.47 18.62 11.45
CA LEU A 12 5.43 18.41 10.00
C LEU A 12 5.53 19.75 9.26
N GLU A 13 4.85 20.78 9.76
CA GLU A 13 4.90 22.14 9.22
C GLU A 13 6.34 22.66 9.19
N GLY A 14 7.06 22.53 10.31
CA GLY A 14 8.44 22.99 10.42
C GLY A 14 9.36 22.29 9.44
N LYS A 15 9.29 20.94 9.37
CA LYS A 15 10.09 20.15 8.41
C LYS A 15 9.78 20.49 6.97
N PHE A 16 8.51 20.69 6.64
CA PHE A 16 8.08 21.05 5.30
C PHE A 16 8.62 22.42 4.91
N ARG A 17 8.48 23.42 5.79
CA ARG A 17 8.97 24.78 5.57
C ARG A 17 10.48 24.81 5.38
N GLU A 18 11.24 24.17 6.28
CA GLU A 18 12.69 24.11 6.18
C GLU A 18 13.13 23.50 4.85
N THR A 19 12.51 22.39 4.45
CA THR A 19 12.82 21.69 3.20
C THR A 19 12.47 22.53 1.98
N ALA A 20 11.28 23.15 1.97
CA ALA A 20 10.84 24.02 0.89
C ALA A 20 11.79 25.21 0.70
N MET A 21 12.25 25.81 1.80
CA MET A 21 13.19 26.94 1.76
C MET A 21 14.59 26.50 1.31
N LYS A 22 15.08 25.33 1.76
CA LYS A 22 16.35 24.76 1.29
C LYS A 22 16.35 24.47 -0.21
N LEU A 23 15.23 24.00 -0.76
CA LEU A 23 15.12 23.62 -2.17
C LEU A 23 14.81 24.79 -3.11
N TYR A 24 13.96 25.72 -2.68
CA TYR A 24 13.39 26.77 -3.55
C TYR A 24 13.76 28.19 -3.11
N GLY A 25 14.62 28.31 -2.09
CA GLY A 25 15.11 29.57 -1.57
C GLY A 25 14.25 30.13 -0.43
N TYR A 26 14.82 31.13 0.24
CA TYR A 26 14.25 31.75 1.45
C TYR A 26 13.28 32.91 1.14
N GLY A 27 12.98 33.14 -0.15
CA GLY A 27 12.09 34.20 -0.60
C GLY A 27 10.60 33.84 -0.57
N ARG A 28 9.75 34.78 -1.01
CA ARG A 28 8.32 34.54 -1.16
C ARG A 28 8.07 33.45 -2.20
N GLY A 29 7.16 32.53 -1.88
CA GLY A 29 6.65 31.53 -2.81
C GLY A 29 7.27 30.14 -2.70
N SER A 30 8.34 29.94 -1.93
CA SER A 30 8.95 28.62 -1.73
C SER A 30 7.95 27.59 -1.19
N LEU A 31 7.14 27.98 -0.20
CA LEU A 31 6.04 27.16 0.32
C LEU A 31 4.98 26.87 -0.74
N SER A 32 4.57 27.87 -1.52
CA SER A 32 3.57 27.68 -2.59
C SER A 32 4.07 26.71 -3.65
N ILE A 33 5.34 26.82 -4.07
CA ILE A 33 5.97 25.92 -5.05
C ILE A 33 6.03 24.49 -4.48
N ALA A 34 6.46 24.35 -3.23
CA ALA A 34 6.52 23.05 -2.56
C ALA A 34 5.13 22.41 -2.43
N SER A 35 4.12 23.20 -2.04
CA SER A 35 2.74 22.73 -1.90
C SER A 35 2.15 22.29 -3.22
N GLU A 36 2.33 23.07 -4.28
CA GLU A 36 1.84 22.72 -5.62
C GLU A 36 2.44 21.38 -6.09
N LYS A 37 3.76 21.20 -5.88
CA LYS A 37 4.44 19.94 -6.20
C LYS A 37 3.95 18.77 -5.35
N ALA A 38 3.78 18.98 -4.05
CA ALA A 38 3.29 17.95 -3.14
C ALA A 38 1.86 17.51 -3.51
N PHE A 39 0.97 18.47 -3.77
CA PHE A 39 -0.40 18.18 -4.19
C PHE A 39 -0.45 17.49 -5.55
N THR A 40 0.35 17.94 -6.52
CA THR A 40 0.45 17.28 -7.83
C THR A 40 0.94 15.84 -7.70
N ALA A 41 1.98 15.60 -6.90
CA ALA A 41 2.51 14.26 -6.67
C ALA A 41 1.49 13.36 -5.97
N TRP A 42 0.81 13.88 -4.94
CA TRP A 42 -0.23 13.16 -4.22
C TRP A 42 -1.41 12.80 -5.14
N LEU A 43 -1.90 13.76 -5.94
CA LEU A 43 -2.97 13.53 -6.91
C LEU A 43 -2.57 12.49 -7.96
N SER A 44 -1.34 12.54 -8.47
CA SER A 44 -0.84 11.53 -9.43
C SER A 44 -0.79 10.13 -8.81
N GLN A 45 -0.35 10.02 -7.56
CA GLN A 45 -0.35 8.75 -6.83
C GLN A 45 -1.78 8.23 -6.62
N MET A 46 -2.70 9.10 -6.23
CA MET A 46 -4.09 8.72 -5.99
C MET A 46 -4.84 8.39 -7.28
N SER A 47 -4.57 9.09 -8.39
CA SER A 47 -5.17 8.79 -9.70
C SER A 47 -4.85 7.36 -10.14
N LYS A 48 -3.60 6.91 -9.97
CA LYS A 48 -3.22 5.52 -10.30
C LYS A 48 -3.96 4.49 -9.45
N VAL A 49 -4.16 4.80 -8.17
CA VAL A 49 -4.92 3.92 -7.26
C VAL A 49 -6.40 3.91 -7.64
N MET A 50 -6.99 5.09 -7.89
CA MET A 50 -8.39 5.21 -8.29
C MET A 50 -8.65 4.57 -9.66
N GLU A 51 -7.76 4.75 -10.64
CA GLU A 51 -7.85 4.05 -11.93
C GLU A 51 -7.76 2.54 -11.77
N ALA A 52 -6.89 2.03 -10.89
CA ALA A 52 -6.80 0.60 -10.61
C ALA A 52 -8.04 0.05 -9.89
N VAL A 53 -8.70 0.86 -9.06
CA VAL A 53 -9.96 0.48 -8.39
C VAL A 53 -11.14 0.58 -9.37
N ASN A 54 -11.20 1.64 -10.17
CA ASN A 54 -12.28 1.90 -11.13
C ASN A 54 -12.16 1.04 -12.40
N SER A 55 -10.98 0.47 -12.70
CA SER A 55 -10.81 -0.47 -13.82
C SER A 55 -11.33 -1.87 -13.50
N VAL A 56 -11.73 -2.11 -12.25
CA VAL A 56 -12.27 -3.36 -11.78
C VAL A 56 -13.69 -3.10 -11.28
N ASP A 57 -14.66 -3.20 -12.20
CA ASP A 57 -16.10 -2.99 -11.93
C ASP A 57 -16.58 -3.80 -10.72
N ASP A 58 -16.09 -5.04 -10.59
CA ASP A 58 -16.28 -5.87 -9.41
C ASP A 58 -14.97 -6.62 -9.05
N PRO A 59 -14.26 -6.21 -7.99
CA PRO A 59 -13.02 -6.86 -7.58
C PRO A 59 -13.22 -8.28 -7.08
N VAL A 60 -14.40 -8.64 -6.61
CA VAL A 60 -14.73 -10.01 -6.20
C VAL A 60 -14.82 -10.89 -7.44
N GLU A 61 -15.56 -10.47 -8.47
CA GLU A 61 -15.65 -11.20 -9.74
C GLU A 61 -14.31 -11.28 -10.46
N ALA A 62 -13.49 -10.22 -10.44
CA ALA A 62 -12.15 -10.27 -11.02
C ALA A 62 -11.27 -11.36 -10.37
N ILE A 63 -11.31 -11.48 -9.04
CA ILE A 63 -10.60 -12.53 -8.32
C ILE A 63 -11.15 -13.92 -8.68
N TYR A 64 -12.47 -14.08 -8.78
CA TYR A 64 -13.08 -15.34 -9.22
C TYR A 64 -12.65 -15.71 -10.65
N GLY A 65 -12.64 -14.75 -11.58
CA GLY A 65 -12.17 -14.93 -12.95
C GLY A 65 -10.70 -15.36 -13.01
N MET A 66 -9.82 -14.69 -12.26
CA MET A 66 -8.41 -15.07 -12.15
C MET A 66 -8.22 -16.51 -11.63
N LEU A 67 -9.06 -16.93 -10.68
CA LEU A 67 -9.02 -18.26 -10.07
C LEU A 67 -9.84 -19.32 -10.81
N SER A 68 -10.43 -19.00 -11.97
CA SER A 68 -11.30 -19.91 -12.74
C SER A 68 -10.61 -21.23 -13.16
N HIS A 69 -9.29 -21.23 -13.31
CA HIS A 69 -8.50 -22.42 -13.61
C HIS A 69 -8.29 -23.35 -12.40
N VAL A 70 -8.57 -22.86 -11.18
CA VAL A 70 -8.44 -23.62 -9.94
C VAL A 70 -9.70 -24.47 -9.76
N LYS A 71 -9.57 -25.78 -10.02
CA LYS A 71 -10.70 -26.73 -9.94
C LYS A 71 -11.17 -27.07 -8.52
N LYS A 72 -10.51 -26.54 -7.49
CA LYS A 72 -10.80 -26.81 -6.08
C LYS A 72 -11.64 -25.68 -5.49
N THR A 73 -12.64 -26.03 -4.71
CA THR A 73 -13.42 -25.09 -3.92
C THR A 73 -12.57 -24.45 -2.82
N GLY A 74 -13.02 -23.28 -2.31
CA GLY A 74 -12.36 -22.62 -1.19
C GLY A 74 -12.24 -23.51 0.05
N VAL A 75 -13.25 -24.33 0.32
CA VAL A 75 -13.25 -25.28 1.46
C VAL A 75 -12.21 -26.39 1.28
N GLU A 76 -12.06 -26.92 0.07
CA GLU A 76 -11.04 -27.94 -0.24
C GLU A 76 -9.63 -27.38 -0.10
N LEU A 77 -9.40 -26.16 -0.59
CA LEU A 77 -8.13 -25.45 -0.42
C LEU A 77 -7.82 -25.21 1.06
N GLN A 78 -8.82 -24.85 1.88
CA GLN A 78 -8.63 -24.70 3.32
C GLN A 78 -8.26 -26.02 4.02
N HIS A 79 -8.89 -27.14 3.66
CA HIS A 79 -8.53 -28.46 4.18
C HIS A 79 -7.11 -28.86 3.76
N GLU A 80 -6.71 -28.58 2.54
CA GLU A 80 -5.36 -28.84 2.05
C GLU A 80 -4.30 -28.01 2.79
N VAL A 81 -4.56 -26.72 3.01
CA VAL A 81 -3.69 -25.84 3.82
C VAL A 81 -3.54 -26.39 5.24
N ARG A 82 -4.64 -26.83 5.87
CA ARG A 82 -4.58 -27.45 7.20
C ARG A 82 -3.69 -28.69 7.22
N ARG A 83 -3.81 -29.59 6.24
CA ARG A 83 -2.96 -30.79 6.11
C ARG A 83 -1.48 -30.43 5.91
N LEU A 84 -1.19 -29.49 5.01
CA LEU A 84 0.18 -29.04 4.73
C LEU A 84 0.84 -28.44 5.98
N ARG A 85 0.11 -27.64 6.76
CA ARG A 85 0.60 -27.07 8.03
C ARG A 85 0.89 -28.15 9.06
N ALA A 86 -0.01 -29.12 9.23
CA ALA A 86 0.20 -30.25 10.15
C ALA A 86 1.43 -31.09 9.76
N ALA A 87 1.59 -31.41 8.47
CA ALA A 87 2.75 -32.12 7.96
C ALA A 87 4.07 -31.34 8.14
N ARG A 88 4.02 -30.01 8.04
CA ARG A 88 5.18 -29.14 8.27
C ARG A 88 5.61 -29.16 9.74
N ILE A 89 4.67 -29.08 10.68
CA ILE A 89 4.94 -29.17 12.12
C ILE A 89 5.57 -30.53 12.46
N GLY A 90 5.04 -31.62 11.91
CA GLY A 90 5.61 -32.96 12.10
C GLY A 90 7.06 -33.08 11.61
N ARG A 91 7.38 -32.49 10.45
CA ARG A 91 8.75 -32.46 9.91
C ARG A 91 9.73 -31.69 10.81
N TYR A 92 9.34 -30.53 11.33
CA TYR A 92 10.20 -29.77 12.26
C TYR A 92 10.43 -30.52 13.57
N ARG A 93 9.41 -31.17 14.14
CA ARG A 93 9.56 -31.99 15.35
C ARG A 93 10.51 -33.18 15.13
N LYS A 94 10.43 -33.85 13.97
CA LYS A 94 11.31 -34.98 13.64
C LYS A 94 12.76 -34.54 13.42
N ALA A 95 12.99 -33.39 12.77
CA ALA A 95 14.32 -32.83 12.55
C ALA A 95 14.99 -32.29 13.84
N ALA A 96 14.20 -31.82 14.81
CA ALA A 96 14.70 -31.43 16.12
C ALA A 96 15.07 -32.64 16.99
N SER A 97 14.33 -33.74 16.87
CA SER A 97 14.58 -34.98 17.63
C SER A 97 15.73 -35.83 17.09
N SER A 98 16.21 -35.61 15.85
CA SER A 98 17.36 -36.32 15.27
C SER A 98 18.70 -35.58 15.45
N ARG A 99 18.70 -34.47 16.21
CA ARG A 99 19.88 -33.66 16.53
C ARG A 99 20.29 -33.77 18.01
N LEU A 100 19.60 -34.63 18.76
CA LEU A 100 19.96 -35.09 20.10
C LEU A 100 20.45 -36.53 19.97
#